data_AF-A0A8T6YKS1-F1
#
_entry.id   AF-A0A8T6YKS1-F1
#
_cell.length_a   1.000
_cell.length_b   1.000
_cell.length_c   1.000
_cell.angle_alpha   90.00
_cell.angle_beta   90.00
_cell.angle_gamma   90.00
#
_symmetry.space_group_name_H-M   'P 1'
#
loop_
_entity.id
_entity.type
_entity.pdbx_description
1 polymer ?
#
loop_
_entity_poly.entity_id
_entity_poly.type
_entity_poly.pdbx_seq_one_letter_code
_entity_poly.pdbx_strand_id
1 'polypeptide(L)'
;MESNSLVLSIVSIANMIVLLVLMGIFGKIYAKTKAQLPIGMIVVAGMLFLHNVIGAFAYFSMDEIFSHEIFPYMLGVGIAELVGLLIFLKITLD
;
A
#
# COMPACT_ATOMS: atom_id res chain seq x y z
N MET A 1 -7.66 22.57 5.89
CA MET A 1 -7.29 21.15 5.88
C MET A 1 -8.53 20.37 5.45
N GLU A 2 -8.70 20.27 4.13
CA GLU A 2 -9.95 19.85 3.48
C GLU A 2 -10.20 18.35 3.65
N SER A 3 -11.47 17.92 3.74
CA SER A 3 -11.93 16.53 3.90
C SER A 3 -11.24 15.52 2.96
N ASN A 4 -10.76 15.98 1.81
CA ASN A 4 -9.98 15.25 0.84
C ASN A 4 -8.69 14.63 1.44
N SER A 5 -7.98 15.39 2.28
CA SER A 5 -6.77 14.93 2.98
C SER A 5 -7.00 13.69 3.83
N LEU A 6 -8.12 13.67 4.54
CA LEU A 6 -8.48 12.58 5.45
C LEU A 6 -8.76 11.28 4.69
N VAL A 7 -9.47 11.36 3.57
CA VAL A 7 -9.80 10.17 2.77
C VAL A 7 -8.54 9.55 2.19
N LEU A 8 -7.62 10.36 1.64
CA LEU A 8 -6.37 9.86 1.07
C LEU A 8 -5.49 9.18 2.14
N SER A 9 -5.42 9.79 3.33
CA SER A 9 -4.68 9.24 4.47
C SER A 9 -5.25 7.90 4.92
N ILE A 10 -6.58 7.78 5.02
CA ILE A 10 -7.25 6.52 5.39
C ILE A 10 -6.94 5.41 4.38
N VAL A 11 -7.03 5.71 3.08
CA VAL A 11 -6.76 4.72 2.01
C VAL A 11 -5.30 4.27 2.05
N SER A 12 -4.35 5.19 2.19
CA SER A 12 -2.93 4.85 2.30
C SER A 12 -2.64 4.01 3.55
N ILE A 13 -3.25 4.34 4.70
CA ILE A 13 -3.14 3.52 5.92
C ILE A 13 -3.70 2.12 5.71
N ALA A 14 -4.84 1.99 5.03
CA ALA A 14 -5.42 0.69 4.69
C ALA A 14 -4.47 -0.15 3.82
N ASN A 15 -3.88 0.45 2.78
CA ASN A 15 -2.87 -0.22 1.94
C ASN A 15 -1.68 -0.70 2.76
N MET A 16 -1.13 0.16 3.61
CA MET A 16 0.00 -0.17 4.48
C MET A 16 -0.32 -1.36 5.40
N ILE A 17 -1.51 -1.40 6.00
CA ILE A 17 -1.93 -2.52 6.87
C ILE A 17 -2.02 -3.82 6.07
N VAL A 18 -2.67 -3.81 4.89
CA VAL A 18 -2.81 -5.02 4.07
C VAL A 18 -1.44 -5.53 3.60
N LEU A 19 -0.53 -4.63 3.23
CA LEU A 19 0.85 -4.97 2.86
C LEU A 19 1.63 -5.59 4.02
N LEU A 20 1.50 -5.07 5.24
CA LEU A 20 2.12 -5.67 6.42
C LEU A 20 1.59 -7.09 6.70
N VAL A 21 0.28 -7.30 6.53
CA VAL A 21 -0.34 -8.62 6.65
C VAL A 21 0.23 -9.58 5.59
N LEU A 22 0.30 -9.15 4.32
CA LEU A 22 0.88 -9.94 3.23
C LEU A 22 2.34 -10.32 3.50
N MET A 23 3.17 -9.36 3.91
CA MET A 23 4.56 -9.62 4.27
C MET A 23 4.66 -10.63 5.43
N GLY A 24 3.78 -10.54 6.43
CA GLY A 24 3.69 -11.51 7.51
C GLY A 24 3.33 -12.92 7.03
N ILE A 25 2.36 -13.04 6.11
CA ILE A 25 1.95 -14.32 5.53
C ILE A 25 3.10 -14.92 4.70
N PHE A 26 3.71 -14.14 3.79
CA PHE A 26 4.85 -14.61 3.01
C PHE A 26 6.06 -14.97 3.89
N GLY A 27 6.30 -14.23 4.96
CA GLY A 27 7.34 -14.57 5.95
C GLY A 27 7.08 -15.93 6.61
N LYS A 28 5.83 -16.21 6.97
CA LYS A 28 5.41 -17.51 7.52
C LYS A 28 5.53 -18.64 6.50
N ILE A 29 5.17 -18.39 5.24
CA ILE A 29 5.33 -19.37 4.15
C ILE A 29 6.82 -19.65 3.94
N TYR A 30 7.65 -18.61 3.85
CA TYR A 30 9.10 -18.75 3.71
C TYR A 30 9.72 -19.57 4.84
N ALA A 31 9.31 -19.31 6.08
CA ALA A 31 9.81 -20.06 7.24
C ALA A 31 9.52 -21.57 7.13
N LYS A 32 8.38 -21.95 6.55
CA LYS A 32 7.98 -23.36 6.38
C LYS A 32 8.58 -24.03 5.13
N THR A 33 8.55 -23.36 3.99
CA THR A 33 8.88 -23.97 2.70
C THR A 33 10.29 -23.65 2.22
N LYS A 34 10.92 -22.60 2.76
CA LYS A 34 12.21 -22.04 2.29
C LYS A 34 12.24 -21.72 0.78
N ALA A 35 11.06 -21.52 0.18
CA ALA A 35 10.96 -21.19 -1.24
C ALA A 35 11.46 -19.77 -1.52
N GLN A 36 12.02 -19.55 -2.71
CA GLN A 36 12.48 -18.21 -3.15
C GLN A 36 11.32 -17.25 -3.48
N LEU A 37 10.18 -17.78 -3.94
CA LEU A 37 9.02 -16.99 -4.33
C LEU A 37 8.48 -16.10 -3.18
N PRO A 38 8.22 -16.60 -1.96
CA PRO A 38 7.81 -15.77 -0.83
C PRO A 38 8.76 -14.62 -0.50
N ILE A 39 10.08 -14.81 -0.65
CA ILE A 39 11.05 -13.73 -0.44
C ILE A 39 10.85 -12.62 -1.49
N GLY A 40 10.73 -13.01 -2.77
CA GLY A 40 10.44 -12.06 -3.84
C GLY A 40 9.16 -11.27 -3.59
N MET A 41 8.11 -11.94 -3.10
CA MET A 41 6.84 -11.28 -2.77
C MET A 41 6.97 -10.32 -1.57
N ILE A 42 7.78 -10.62 -0.57
CA ILE A 42 8.09 -9.70 0.54
C ILE A 42 8.77 -8.44 0.02
N VAL A 43 9.73 -8.57 -0.90
CA VAL A 43 10.43 -7.42 -1.50
C VAL A 43 9.46 -6.54 -2.29
N VAL A 44 8.60 -7.13 -3.12
CA VAL A 44 7.58 -6.39 -3.88
C VAL A 44 6.60 -5.69 -2.95
N ALA A 45 6.09 -6.38 -1.92
CA ALA A 45 5.21 -5.79 -0.93
C ALA A 45 5.91 -4.66 -0.15
N GLY A 46 7.20 -4.80 0.16
CA GLY A 46 8.01 -3.75 0.78
C GLY A 46 8.15 -2.51 -0.10
N MET A 47 8.35 -2.68 -1.41
CA MET A 47 8.40 -1.55 -2.35
C MET A 47 7.04 -0.82 -2.44
N LEU A 48 5.93 -1.56 -2.51
CA LEU A 48 4.58 -0.97 -2.48
C LEU A 48 4.29 -0.26 -1.15
N PHE A 49 4.78 -0.82 -0.04
CA PHE A 49 4.63 -0.19 1.27
C PHE A 49 5.38 1.13 1.34
N LEU A 50 6.64 1.16 0.88
CA LEU A 50 7.42 2.39 0.79
C LEU A 50 6.78 3.43 -0.14
N HIS A 51 6.19 2.99 -1.26
CA HIS A 51 5.43 3.87 -2.14
C HIS A 51 4.26 4.55 -1.42
N ASN A 52 3.46 3.79 -0.64
CA ASN A 52 2.35 4.36 0.14
C ASN A 52 2.83 5.32 1.23
N VAL A 53 3.94 4.99 1.91
CA VAL A 53 4.56 5.87 2.91
C VAL A 53 4.99 7.19 2.28
N ILE A 54 5.70 7.15 1.15
CA ILE A 54 6.13 8.34 0.43
C ILE A 54 4.92 9.14 -0.08
N GLY A 55 3.90 8.47 -0.62
CA GLY A 55 2.67 9.12 -1.07
C GLY A 55 1.91 9.83 0.06
N ALA A 56 1.81 9.20 1.23
CA ALA A 56 1.23 9.83 2.41
C ALA A 56 2.08 11.02 2.90
N PHE A 57 3.40 10.87 2.99
CA PHE A 57 4.29 11.96 3.41
C PHE A 57 4.29 13.14 2.44
N ALA A 58 4.28 12.88 1.12
CA ALA A 58 4.19 13.92 0.11
C ALA A 58 2.90 14.73 0.30
N TYR A 59 1.79 14.06 0.61
CA TYR A 59 0.53 14.72 0.87
C TYR A 59 0.55 15.61 2.13
N PHE A 60 1.17 15.16 3.22
CA PHE A 60 1.22 15.93 4.47
C PHE A 60 2.27 17.04 4.46
N SER A 61 3.39 16.86 3.78
CA SER A 61 4.55 17.75 3.85
C SER A 61 4.71 18.67 2.65
N MET A 62 4.02 18.41 1.52
CA MET A 62 4.19 19.15 0.27
C MET A 62 2.90 19.81 -0.24
N ASP A 63 2.02 20.23 0.68
CA ASP A 63 0.76 20.95 0.36
C ASP A 63 1.00 22.20 -0.52
N GLU A 64 2.19 22.82 -0.41
CA GLU A 64 2.60 23.98 -1.22
C GLU A 64 3.07 23.65 -2.65
N ILE A 65 3.43 22.39 -2.93
CA ILE A 65 4.02 21.96 -4.21
C ILE A 65 3.02 21.13 -5.04
N PHE A 66 2.08 20.43 -4.37
CA PHE A 66 1.08 19.61 -5.04
C PHE A 66 -0.14 20.45 -5.45
N SER A 67 -0.42 20.52 -6.76
CA SER A 67 -1.66 21.14 -7.23
C SER A 67 -2.85 20.29 -6.78
N HIS A 68 -3.94 20.95 -6.36
CA HIS A 68 -5.18 20.29 -5.97
C HIS A 68 -5.81 19.46 -7.11
N GLU A 69 -5.33 19.65 -8.35
CA GLU A 69 -5.78 18.91 -9.53
C GLU A 69 -5.23 17.47 -9.60
N ILE A 70 -4.11 17.18 -8.91
CA ILE A 70 -3.49 15.83 -8.88
C ILE A 70 -4.20 14.93 -7.86
N PHE A 71 -4.88 15.52 -6.89
CA PHE A 71 -5.60 14.84 -5.82
C PHE A 71 -6.51 13.69 -6.28
N PRO A 72 -7.44 13.87 -7.24
CA PRO A 72 -8.34 12.79 -7.68
C PRO A 72 -7.59 11.61 -8.31
N TYR A 73 -6.46 11.87 -8.99
CA TYR A 73 -5.64 10.81 -9.58
C TYR A 73 -4.93 9.99 -8.49
N MET A 74 -4.36 10.64 -7.49
CA MET A 74 -3.73 9.95 -6.35
C MET A 74 -4.74 9.13 -5.56
N LEU A 75 -5.94 9.67 -5.35
CA LEU A 75 -7.03 8.96 -4.67
C LEU A 75 -7.47 7.74 -5.48
N GLY A 76 -7.63 7.90 -6.80
CA GLY A 76 -7.97 6.81 -7.70
C GLY A 76 -6.92 5.70 -7.69
N VAL A 77 -5.63 6.05 -7.74
CA VAL A 77 -4.53 5.07 -7.64
C VAL A 77 -4.54 4.36 -6.29
N GLY A 78 -4.71 5.08 -5.18
CA GLY A 78 -4.76 4.48 -3.85
C GLY A 78 -5.92 3.49 -3.67
N ILE A 79 -7.10 3.81 -4.21
CA ILE A 79 -8.27 2.91 -4.19
C ILE A 79 -8.02 1.68 -5.08
N ALA A 80 -7.49 1.88 -6.29
CA ALA A 80 -7.17 0.79 -7.19
C ALA A 80 -6.13 -0.15 -6.59
N GLU A 81 -5.12 0.40 -5.92
CA GLU A 81 -4.13 -0.36 -5.18
C GLU A 81 -4.79 -1.17 -4.05
N LEU A 82 -5.66 -0.56 -3.24
CA LEU A 82 -6.36 -1.25 -2.16
C LEU A 82 -7.16 -2.45 -2.67
N VAL A 83 -7.90 -2.28 -3.76
CA VAL A 83 -8.65 -3.37 -4.40
C VAL A 83 -7.69 -4.48 -4.86
N GLY A 84 -6.59 -4.12 -5.52
CA GLY A 84 -5.57 -5.08 -5.95
C GLY A 84 -4.95 -5.85 -4.79
N LEU A 85 -4.61 -5.18 -3.69
CA LEU A 85 -4.04 -5.77 -2.49
C LEU A 85 -5.03 -6.69 -1.77
N LEU A 86 -6.31 -6.34 -1.71
CA LEU A 86 -7.35 -7.19 -1.12
C LEU A 86 -7.58 -8.47 -1.95
N ILE A 87 -7.60 -8.36 -3.28
CA ILE A 87 -7.66 -9.53 -4.17
C ILE A 87 -6.42 -10.40 -3.97
N PHE A 88 -5.24 -9.79 -3.92
CA PHE A 88 -3.99 -10.52 -3.75
C PHE A 88 -3.91 -11.20 -2.38
N LEU A 89 -4.37 -10.54 -1.31
CA LEU A 89 -4.50 -11.13 0.03
C LEU A 89 -5.43 -12.33 0.00
N LYS A 90 -6.59 -12.22 -0.64
CA LYS A 90 -7.54 -13.33 -0.79
C LYS A 90 -6.87 -14.54 -1.47
N ILE A 91 -6.23 -14.31 -2.62
CA ILE A 91 -5.53 -15.38 -3.37
C ILE A 91 -4.40 -16.01 -2.56
N THR A 92 -3.73 -15.23 -1.70
CA THR A 92 -2.64 -15.74 -0.85
C THR A 92 -3.15 -16.59 0.32
N LEU A 93 -4.41 -16.39 0.74
CA LEU A 93 -5.04 -17.12 1.84
C LEU A 93 -5.79 -18.39 1.39
N ASP A 94 -6.25 -18.43 0.15
CA ASP A 94 -6.86 -19.60 -0.50
C ASP A 94 -5.81 -20.71 -0.77
#